data_AF-A0A8H5PNA9-F1
#
_entry.id   AF-A0A8H5PNA9-F1
#
_cell.length_a   1.000
_cell.length_b   1.000
_cell.length_c   1.000
_cell.angle_alpha   90.00
_cell.angle_beta   90.00
_cell.angle_gamma   90.00
#
_symmetry.space_group_name_H-M   'P 1'
#
loop_
_entity.id
_entity.type
_entity.pdbx_description
1 polymer ?
#
loop_
_entity_poly.entity_id
_entity_poly.type
_entity_poly.pdbx_seq_one_letter_code
_entity_poly.pdbx_strand_id
1 'polypeptide(L)'
;MAQALLAAYETVTTEFMVHSIHSHFLRAVQPEISVIYRVERVRDTRSFATRLIRAMQGDVLVFYSTASFVKSNASQESKRTLRHSAPHPQGEKPPSRPLVQSAAGQTGPDQPCDCVRVASRMNSSVSPNDKRFYHWVRARGRIAKWPLKAVEYEDGRTCNSRSLGNILEDTADVENDHHYRNHHAHAAALLYMSDNYFLATCFRAHNASRFSNPTSDHPRSSTMGRRANELNTAERTFDALASEELEDNQGASTDGGHVTMAASMDHTVYFHDVHKLRADDWMLVEMESPWAGDERGLAVSRIWSHDGTLAATCFQEGLVRLAQPPHSSRL
;
A
#
# COMPACT_ATOMS: atom_id res chain seq x y z
N MET A 1 6.33 -3.53 -5.14
CA MET A 1 6.88 -4.04 -3.85
C MET A 1 6.27 -5.38 -3.42
N ALA A 2 4.94 -5.57 -3.34
CA ALA A 2 4.33 -6.83 -2.88
C ALA A 2 4.84 -8.10 -3.60
N GLN A 3 4.94 -8.06 -4.93
CA GLN A 3 5.52 -9.16 -5.73
C GLN A 3 6.99 -9.45 -5.39
N ALA A 4 7.77 -8.44 -5.02
CA ALA A 4 9.16 -8.63 -4.59
C ALA A 4 9.23 -9.41 -3.26
N LEU A 5 8.33 -9.11 -2.31
CA LEU A 5 8.22 -9.90 -1.08
C LEU A 5 7.81 -11.35 -1.38
N LEU A 6 6.84 -11.57 -2.27
CA LEU A 6 6.44 -12.92 -2.67
C LEU A 6 7.61 -13.69 -3.29
N ALA A 7 8.37 -13.06 -4.19
CA ALA A 7 9.59 -13.66 -4.75
C ALA A 7 10.62 -14.00 -3.67
N ALA A 8 10.79 -13.14 -2.67
CA ALA A 8 11.69 -13.41 -1.54
C ALA A 8 11.20 -14.61 -0.70
N TYR A 9 9.89 -14.72 -0.49
CA TYR A 9 9.27 -15.82 0.25
C TYR A 9 9.48 -17.19 -0.40
N GLU A 10 9.54 -17.26 -1.74
CA GLU A 10 9.88 -18.50 -2.47
C GLU A 10 11.31 -19.01 -2.16
N THR A 11 12.13 -18.21 -1.47
CA THR A 11 13.53 -18.55 -1.16
C THR A 11 13.81 -18.77 0.33
N VAL A 12 12.77 -18.75 1.18
CA VAL A 12 12.86 -19.05 2.62
C VAL A 12 11.90 -20.20 2.97
N THR A 13 12.17 -20.94 4.04
CA THR A 13 11.25 -21.95 4.54
C THR A 13 10.02 -21.28 5.18
N THR A 14 8.88 -21.98 5.20
CA THR A 14 7.59 -21.43 5.67
C THR A 14 7.55 -21.08 7.16
N GLU A 15 8.59 -21.43 7.91
CA GLU A 15 8.78 -21.04 9.30
C GLU A 15 9.29 -19.60 9.45
N PHE A 16 9.80 -18.99 8.38
CA PHE A 16 10.31 -17.62 8.39
C PHE A 16 9.21 -16.63 8.02
N MET A 17 9.03 -15.65 8.88
CA MET A 17 8.12 -14.53 8.66
C MET A 17 8.91 -13.28 8.36
N VAL A 18 8.43 -12.48 7.41
CA VAL A 18 8.99 -11.14 7.20
C VAL A 18 8.82 -10.31 8.46
N HIS A 19 9.87 -9.58 8.87
CA HIS A 19 9.77 -8.59 9.93
C HIS A 19 10.18 -7.19 9.47
N SER A 20 10.92 -7.08 8.36
CA SER A 20 11.13 -5.80 7.69
C SER A 20 11.35 -5.96 6.20
N ILE A 21 10.96 -4.93 5.45
CA ILE A 21 11.31 -4.75 4.05
C ILE A 21 11.62 -3.27 3.79
N HIS A 22 12.71 -3.02 3.07
CA HIS A 22 13.15 -1.68 2.66
C HIS A 22 13.21 -1.66 1.15
N SER A 23 12.53 -0.73 0.50
CA SER A 23 12.37 -0.71 -0.95
C SER A 23 12.77 0.63 -1.52
N HIS A 24 13.39 0.63 -2.70
CA HIS A 24 13.71 1.84 -3.45
C HIS A 24 13.16 1.74 -4.87
N PHE A 25 12.46 2.79 -5.30
CA PHE A 25 11.90 2.93 -6.64
C PHE A 25 12.85 3.76 -7.49
N LEU A 26 13.47 3.13 -8.49
CA LEU A 26 14.50 3.78 -9.31
C LEU A 26 13.92 4.36 -10.60
N ARG A 27 12.96 3.65 -11.20
CA ARG A 27 12.36 4.02 -12.48
C ARG A 27 10.89 3.58 -12.53
N ALA A 28 10.09 4.36 -13.26
CA ALA A 28 8.73 3.95 -13.59
C ALA A 28 8.76 2.66 -14.44
N VAL A 29 7.92 1.69 -14.05
CA VAL A 29 7.76 0.41 -14.73
C VAL A 29 6.84 0.59 -15.93
N GLN A 30 7.23 0.05 -17.09
CA GLN A 30 6.37 0.04 -18.29
C GLN A 30 5.44 -1.18 -18.26
N PRO A 31 4.10 -1.03 -18.33
CA PRO A 31 3.15 -2.14 -18.21
C PRO A 31 3.32 -3.25 -19.25
N GLU A 32 3.83 -2.91 -20.44
CA GLU A 32 3.99 -3.82 -21.57
C GLU A 32 5.21 -4.75 -21.41
N ILE A 33 6.12 -4.44 -20.49
CA ILE A 33 7.36 -5.16 -20.28
C ILE A 33 7.29 -5.93 -18.97
N SER A 34 7.50 -7.25 -19.03
CA SER A 34 7.51 -8.09 -17.83
C SER A 34 8.60 -7.67 -16.84
N VAL A 35 8.26 -7.70 -15.54
CA VAL A 35 9.21 -7.47 -14.46
C VAL A 35 9.77 -8.81 -13.98
N ILE A 36 11.09 -8.96 -14.01
CA ILE A 36 11.80 -10.13 -13.51
C ILE A 36 12.38 -9.83 -12.14
N TYR A 37 11.97 -10.60 -11.13
CA TYR A 37 12.50 -10.50 -9.77
C TYR A 37 13.65 -11.47 -9.56
N ARG A 38 14.87 -10.94 -9.39
CA ARG A 38 16.06 -11.71 -9.03
C ARG A 38 16.28 -11.62 -7.53
N VAL A 39 16.31 -12.75 -6.85
CA VAL A 39 16.46 -12.83 -5.39
C VAL A 39 17.82 -13.42 -5.04
N GLU A 40 18.60 -12.66 -4.29
CA GLU A 40 19.87 -13.08 -3.73
C GLU A 40 19.71 -13.45 -2.24
N ARG A 41 20.23 -14.61 -1.86
CA ARG A 41 20.27 -15.08 -0.46
C ARG A 41 21.49 -14.47 0.23
N VAL A 42 21.34 -13.24 0.71
CA VAL A 42 22.43 -12.48 1.35
C VAL A 42 22.94 -13.18 2.61
N ARG A 43 22.02 -13.70 3.43
CA ARG A 43 22.37 -14.37 4.68
C ARG A 43 21.28 -15.37 5.08
N ASP A 44 21.69 -16.55 5.51
CA ASP A 44 20.84 -17.53 6.18
C ASP A 44 21.50 -17.93 7.52
N THR A 45 20.75 -17.79 8.60
CA THR A 45 21.16 -18.22 9.94
C THR A 45 20.07 -19.11 10.54
N ARG A 46 20.30 -19.63 11.74
CA ARG A 46 19.31 -20.42 12.48
C ARG A 46 17.98 -19.68 12.71
N SER A 47 18.01 -18.36 12.90
CA SER A 47 16.86 -17.58 13.35
C SER A 47 16.49 -16.41 12.44
N PHE A 48 17.41 -15.99 11.56
CA PHE A 48 17.21 -14.88 10.63
C PHE A 48 17.63 -15.26 9.22
N ALA A 49 16.90 -14.75 8.24
CA ALA A 49 17.23 -14.83 6.83
C ALA A 49 17.13 -13.43 6.21
N THR A 50 18.04 -13.09 5.30
CA THR A 50 18.06 -11.80 4.59
C THR A 50 18.10 -12.04 3.10
N ARG A 51 17.28 -11.30 2.35
CA ARG A 51 17.18 -11.36 0.90
C ARG A 51 17.40 -9.99 0.29
N LEU A 52 18.13 -9.92 -0.81
CA LEU A 52 18.18 -8.77 -1.70
C LEU A 52 17.38 -9.12 -2.95
N ILE A 53 16.37 -8.31 -3.26
CA ILE A 53 15.47 -8.49 -4.39
C ILE A 53 15.74 -7.37 -5.39
N ARG A 54 16.05 -7.73 -6.63
CA ARG A 54 16.22 -6.81 -7.75
C ARG A 54 15.10 -7.05 -8.76
N ALA A 55 14.31 -6.03 -9.04
CA ALA A 55 13.29 -6.07 -10.07
C ALA A 55 13.84 -5.44 -11.35
N MET A 56 13.84 -6.22 -12.43
CA MET A 56 14.45 -5.88 -13.71
C MET A 56 13.39 -5.81 -14.81
N GLN A 57 13.46 -4.81 -15.69
CA GLN A 57 12.78 -4.80 -16.99
C GLN A 57 13.84 -4.86 -18.09
N GLY A 58 13.92 -5.99 -18.80
CA GLY A 58 15.11 -6.31 -19.59
C GLY A 58 16.36 -6.32 -18.70
N ASP A 59 17.38 -5.54 -19.09
CA ASP A 59 18.63 -5.37 -18.33
C ASP A 59 18.64 -4.14 -17.40
N VAL A 60 17.49 -3.47 -17.25
CA VAL A 60 17.39 -2.27 -16.41
C VAL A 60 16.82 -2.62 -15.04
N LEU A 61 17.57 -2.28 -13.98
CA LEU A 61 17.06 -2.27 -12.62
C LEU A 61 16.05 -1.13 -12.42
N VAL A 62 14.79 -1.47 -12.14
CA VAL A 62 13.71 -0.49 -11.93
C VAL A 62 13.35 -0.31 -10.46
N PHE A 63 13.64 -1.32 -9.64
CA PHE A 63 13.34 -1.35 -8.22
C PHE A 63 14.28 -2.33 -7.53
N TYR A 64 14.66 -2.05 -6.29
CA TYR A 64 15.28 -3.07 -5.43
C TYR A 64 14.73 -3.00 -4.02
N SER A 65 14.87 -4.11 -3.31
CA SER A 65 14.48 -4.18 -1.91
C SER A 65 15.36 -5.13 -1.12
N THR A 66 15.58 -4.83 0.16
CA THR A 66 16.09 -5.80 1.13
C THR A 66 14.94 -6.25 2.03
N ALA A 67 14.77 -7.56 2.18
CA ALA A 67 13.77 -8.15 3.07
C ALA A 67 14.47 -8.99 4.14
N SER A 68 14.05 -8.82 5.39
CA SER A 68 14.57 -9.57 6.53
C SER A 68 13.45 -10.39 7.16
N PHE A 69 13.79 -11.65 7.46
CA PHE A 69 12.87 -12.65 7.96
C PHE A 69 13.38 -13.20 9.28
N VAL A 70 12.44 -13.53 10.17
CA VAL A 70 12.70 -14.13 11.47
C VAL A 70 11.93 -15.44 11.55
N LYS A 71 12.58 -16.48 12.04
CA LYS A 71 11.93 -17.77 12.29
C LYS A 71 10.87 -17.59 13.37
N SER A 72 9.65 -18.04 13.09
CA SER A 72 8.55 -18.12 14.06
C SER A 72 8.95 -19.11 15.15
N ASN A 73 9.55 -18.57 16.21
CA ASN A 73 9.73 -19.30 17.44
C ASN A 73 8.37 -19.28 18.12
N ALA A 74 7.47 -20.20 17.75
CA ALA A 74 6.25 -20.44 18.51
C ALA A 74 6.68 -20.63 19.97
N SER A 75 6.48 -19.56 20.73
CA SER A 75 6.70 -19.41 22.16
C SER A 75 7.62 -20.45 22.81
N GLN A 76 8.91 -20.11 23.00
CA GLN A 76 9.54 -20.59 24.24
C GLN A 76 8.84 -19.87 25.40
N GLU A 77 7.68 -20.42 25.83
CA GLU A 77 6.82 -19.98 26.94
C GLU A 77 7.58 -19.74 28.25
N SER A 78 8.84 -20.19 28.33
CA SER A 78 9.68 -20.14 29.51
C SER A 78 10.74 -19.02 29.53
N LYS A 79 10.81 -18.13 28.51
CA LYS A 79 11.78 -17.02 28.50
C LYS A 79 11.12 -15.65 28.71
N ARG A 80 11.62 -14.91 29.70
CA ARG A 80 11.26 -13.50 29.92
C ARG A 80 11.63 -12.68 28.67
N THR A 81 10.64 -12.05 28.04
CA THR A 81 10.80 -11.24 26.82
C THR A 81 10.33 -9.81 27.06
N LEU A 82 10.91 -8.85 26.33
CA LEU A 82 10.44 -7.46 26.30
C LEU A 82 9.22 -7.36 25.38
N ARG A 83 8.14 -6.72 25.85
CA ARG A 83 6.90 -6.54 25.07
C ARG A 83 6.28 -5.17 25.39
N HIS A 84 6.09 -4.34 24.37
CA HIS A 84 5.31 -3.11 24.41
C HIS A 84 4.86 -2.76 22.99
N SER A 85 3.83 -1.94 22.86
CA SER A 85 3.39 -1.37 21.58
C SER A 85 2.65 -0.05 21.83
N ALA A 86 2.54 0.79 20.80
CA ALA A 86 1.71 1.98 20.87
C ALA A 86 0.23 1.59 21.08
N PRO A 87 -0.54 2.34 21.89
CA PRO A 87 -1.95 2.04 22.09
C PRO A 87 -2.74 2.24 20.79
N HIS A 88 -3.76 1.41 20.58
CA HIS A 88 -4.70 1.60 19.48
C HIS A 88 -5.45 2.94 19.63
N PRO A 89 -5.64 3.73 18.56
CA PRO A 89 -6.45 4.93 18.59
C PRO A 89 -7.89 4.63 19.06
N GLN A 90 -8.35 5.23 20.15
CA GLN A 90 -9.71 5.00 20.66
C GLN A 90 -10.75 5.77 19.86
N GLY A 91 -11.98 5.26 19.76
CA GLY A 91 -13.14 5.99 19.22
C GLY A 91 -13.51 5.67 17.77
N GLU A 92 -12.60 5.06 17.00
CA GLU A 92 -12.91 4.60 15.65
C GLU A 92 -13.49 3.19 15.65
N LYS A 93 -14.54 2.98 14.86
CA LYS A 93 -15.12 1.66 14.61
C LYS A 93 -14.99 1.33 13.13
N PRO A 94 -14.72 0.06 12.78
CA PRO A 94 -14.68 -0.33 11.39
C PRO A 94 -16.04 -0.07 10.71
N PRO A 95 -16.06 0.25 9.41
CA PRO A 95 -17.29 0.41 8.66
C PRO A 95 -18.20 -0.83 8.75
N SER A 96 -19.49 -0.61 9.02
CA SER A 96 -20.48 -1.67 9.32
C SER A 96 -21.08 -2.36 8.08
N ARG A 97 -20.75 -1.91 6.86
CA ARG A 97 -21.21 -2.51 5.59
C ARG A 97 -20.06 -2.58 4.58
N PRO A 98 -20.09 -3.53 3.62
CA PRO A 98 -19.34 -3.35 2.38
C PRO A 98 -19.80 -2.04 1.76
N LEU A 99 -18.88 -1.17 1.36
CA LEU A 99 -19.20 0.07 0.65
C LEU A 99 -19.86 -0.29 -0.68
N VAL A 100 -21.18 -0.43 -0.69
CA VAL A 100 -21.96 -0.48 -1.92
C VAL A 100 -21.99 0.95 -2.43
N GLN A 101 -21.15 1.22 -3.44
CA GLN A 101 -21.14 2.38 -4.33
C GLN A 101 -21.31 3.75 -3.64
N SER A 102 -20.22 4.51 -3.50
CA SER A 102 -20.38 5.95 -3.31
C SER A 102 -21.03 6.55 -4.57
N ALA A 103 -21.85 7.59 -4.39
CA ALA A 103 -22.61 8.27 -5.43
C ALA A 103 -21.74 8.95 -6.53
N ALA A 104 -20.42 8.80 -6.45
CA ALA A 104 -19.43 9.35 -7.37
C ALA A 104 -18.50 8.29 -7.99
N GLY A 105 -18.93 7.03 -8.06
CA GLY A 105 -18.26 5.99 -8.85
C GLY A 105 -16.96 5.43 -8.24
N GLN A 106 -16.68 5.65 -6.96
CA GLN A 106 -15.35 5.42 -6.37
C GLN A 106 -15.18 4.12 -5.58
N THR A 107 -16.00 3.10 -5.86
CA THR A 107 -15.76 1.72 -5.42
C THR A 107 -16.26 0.77 -6.51
N GLY A 108 -15.57 0.73 -7.65
CA GLY A 108 -15.91 -0.22 -8.70
C GLY A 108 -15.84 -1.68 -8.20
N PRO A 109 -16.61 -2.61 -8.79
CA PRO A 109 -16.50 -4.05 -8.48
C PRO A 109 -15.07 -4.59 -8.69
N ASP A 110 -14.25 -3.90 -9.47
CA ASP A 110 -12.92 -4.35 -9.92
C ASP A 110 -11.75 -3.93 -9.01
N GLN A 111 -11.97 -3.16 -7.93
CA GLN A 111 -10.86 -2.78 -7.05
C GLN A 111 -10.52 -3.90 -6.05
N PRO A 112 -9.23 -4.22 -5.84
CA PRO A 112 -8.81 -5.33 -4.97
C PRO A 112 -8.87 -5.00 -3.47
N CYS A 113 -9.08 -3.74 -3.09
CA CYS A 113 -9.12 -3.29 -1.69
C CYS A 113 -10.21 -2.25 -1.46
N ASP A 114 -10.79 -2.25 -0.25
CA ASP A 114 -11.59 -1.15 0.26
C ASP A 114 -10.70 -0.18 1.03
N CYS A 115 -10.96 1.12 0.89
CA CYS A 115 -10.39 2.20 1.68
C CYS A 115 -11.51 3.14 2.12
N VAL A 116 -11.59 3.48 3.40
CA VAL A 116 -12.56 4.44 3.95
C VAL A 116 -11.81 5.44 4.81
N ARG A 117 -11.81 6.69 4.40
CA ARG A 117 -11.26 7.79 5.20
C ARG A 117 -12.17 8.11 6.39
N VAL A 118 -11.56 8.40 7.53
CA VAL A 118 -12.25 8.87 8.74
C VAL A 118 -12.23 10.41 8.77
N ALA A 119 -13.29 11.02 8.26
CA ALA A 119 -13.38 12.49 8.14
C ALA A 119 -13.51 13.20 9.50
N SER A 120 -14.04 12.54 10.53
CA SER A 120 -14.32 13.13 11.86
C SER A 120 -13.08 13.63 12.61
N ARG A 121 -11.87 13.26 12.18
CA ARG A 121 -10.59 13.67 12.79
C ARG A 121 -9.82 14.71 12.00
N MET A 122 -10.37 15.20 10.88
CA MET A 122 -9.69 16.19 10.06
C MET A 122 -9.72 17.54 10.77
N ASN A 123 -8.58 18.00 11.27
CA ASN A 123 -8.42 19.35 11.80
C ASN A 123 -7.53 20.18 10.86
N SER A 124 -8.13 21.03 10.03
CA SER A 124 -7.40 21.88 9.08
C SER A 124 -6.63 23.03 9.74
N SER A 125 -6.93 23.33 11.02
CA SER A 125 -6.37 24.47 11.77
C SER A 125 -5.06 24.20 12.51
N VAL A 126 -4.57 22.95 12.51
CA VAL A 126 -3.28 22.62 13.14
C VAL A 126 -2.14 22.65 12.12
N SER A 127 -0.90 22.74 12.63
CA SER A 127 0.30 22.72 11.79
C SER A 127 0.38 21.43 10.96
N PRO A 128 1.01 21.43 9.77
CA PRO A 128 1.14 20.22 8.94
C PRO A 128 1.68 18.99 9.71
N ASN A 129 2.68 19.18 10.58
CA ASN A 129 3.26 18.12 11.40
C ASN A 129 2.30 17.51 12.42
N ASP A 130 1.33 18.29 12.90
CA ASP A 130 0.39 17.86 13.94
C ASP A 130 -0.88 17.24 13.34
N LYS A 131 -1.07 17.31 12.02
CA LYS A 131 -2.18 16.65 11.35
C LYS A 131 -2.03 15.13 11.40
N ARG A 132 -3.15 14.45 11.63
CA ARG A 132 -3.26 12.99 11.60
C ARG A 132 -4.38 12.60 10.66
N PHE A 133 -4.13 11.59 9.83
CA PHE A 133 -5.09 11.05 8.89
C PHE A 133 -5.38 9.61 9.26
N TYR A 134 -6.64 9.19 9.16
CA TYR A 134 -7.06 7.85 9.56
C TYR A 134 -7.88 7.21 8.46
N HIS A 135 -7.45 6.04 8.00
CA HIS A 135 -8.14 5.26 6.97
C HIS A 135 -8.45 3.87 7.52
N TRP A 136 -9.63 3.34 7.21
CA TRP A 136 -9.90 1.90 7.30
C TRP A 136 -9.58 1.27 5.96
N VAL A 137 -8.77 0.21 5.96
CA VAL A 137 -8.40 -0.51 4.74
C VAL A 137 -8.62 -2.01 4.90
N ARG A 138 -8.97 -2.70 3.81
CA ARG A 138 -8.93 -4.17 3.73
C ARG A 138 -8.82 -4.63 2.29
N ALA A 139 -8.26 -5.81 2.07
CA ALA A 139 -8.40 -6.53 0.81
C ALA A 139 -9.86 -7.01 0.64
N ARG A 140 -10.36 -6.96 -0.59
CA ARG A 140 -11.69 -7.50 -0.90
C ARG A 140 -11.62 -9.01 -1.09
N GLY A 141 -12.67 -9.68 -0.62
CA GLY A 141 -12.75 -11.13 -0.66
C GLY A 141 -11.80 -11.79 0.33
N ARG A 142 -11.71 -13.12 0.25
CA ARG A 142 -10.85 -13.91 1.12
C ARG A 142 -9.49 -14.08 0.49
N ILE A 143 -8.42 -13.82 1.24
CA ILE A 143 -7.06 -14.04 0.73
C ILE A 143 -6.79 -15.54 0.65
N ALA A 144 -6.41 -16.01 -0.53
CA ALA A 144 -6.13 -17.42 -0.82
C ALA A 144 -4.99 -17.98 0.07
N LYS A 145 -5.05 -19.28 0.39
CA LYS A 145 -4.02 -19.97 1.17
C LYS A 145 -2.70 -20.08 0.39
N TRP A 146 -1.58 -19.89 1.07
CA TRP A 146 -0.22 -20.10 0.58
C TRP A 146 0.21 -21.58 0.66
N PRO A 147 1.03 -22.11 -0.29
CA PRO A 147 1.47 -21.46 -1.52
C PRO A 147 0.30 -21.28 -2.47
N LEU A 148 0.27 -20.15 -3.18
CA LEU A 148 -0.76 -19.92 -4.18
C LEU A 148 -0.61 -21.06 -5.23
N LYS A 149 -1.68 -21.78 -5.63
CA LYS A 149 -1.61 -22.83 -6.67
C LYS A 149 -1.71 -22.23 -8.07
N ALA A 150 -0.79 -22.54 -8.98
CA ALA A 150 -0.88 -22.03 -10.35
C ALA A 150 -2.11 -22.63 -11.05
N VAL A 151 -2.80 -21.83 -11.87
CA VAL A 151 -3.87 -22.33 -12.74
C VAL A 151 -3.24 -22.60 -14.10
N GLU A 152 -3.28 -23.86 -14.55
CA GLU A 152 -2.90 -24.24 -15.91
C GLU A 152 -4.12 -24.01 -16.83
N TYR A 153 -3.93 -23.29 -17.95
CA TYR A 153 -4.95 -23.16 -18.99
C TYR A 153 -4.81 -24.30 -20.01
N GLU A 154 -5.92 -24.71 -20.63
CA GLU A 154 -6.01 -25.85 -21.57
C GLU A 154 -5.11 -25.74 -22.81
N ASP A 155 -4.50 -24.58 -23.08
CA ASP A 155 -3.61 -24.34 -24.22
C ASP A 155 -2.11 -24.55 -23.90
N GLY A 156 -1.77 -25.04 -22.71
CA GLY A 156 -0.40 -25.36 -22.29
C GLY A 156 0.47 -24.12 -22.03
N ARG A 157 -0.09 -22.91 -22.00
CA ARG A 157 0.64 -21.70 -21.62
C ARG A 157 0.68 -21.59 -20.09
N THR A 158 1.89 -21.60 -19.52
CA THR A 158 2.10 -21.20 -18.13
C THR A 158 2.27 -19.70 -18.06
N CYS A 159 1.32 -19.01 -17.42
CA CYS A 159 1.49 -17.60 -17.07
C CYS A 159 2.11 -17.51 -15.66
N ASN A 160 3.31 -16.91 -15.54
CA ASN A 160 3.82 -16.44 -14.25
C ASN A 160 3.22 -15.09 -13.82
N SER A 161 2.22 -14.60 -14.55
CA SER A 161 1.33 -13.52 -14.15
C SER A 161 0.00 -14.12 -13.70
N ARG A 162 -0.19 -14.36 -12.40
CA ARG A 162 -1.51 -14.73 -11.87
C ARG A 162 -2.47 -13.57 -12.10
N SER A 163 -3.28 -13.67 -13.14
CA SER A 163 -4.44 -12.80 -13.33
C SER A 163 -5.42 -13.07 -12.19
N LEU A 164 -5.93 -11.99 -11.58
CA LEU A 164 -6.76 -11.96 -10.39
C LEU A 164 -8.25 -12.30 -10.67
N GLY A 165 -8.50 -13.25 -11.57
CA GLY A 165 -9.85 -13.60 -12.03
C GLY A 165 -10.21 -15.04 -11.73
N ASN A 166 -11.25 -15.22 -10.91
CA ASN A 166 -12.05 -16.42 -10.67
C ASN A 166 -11.37 -17.60 -9.95
N ILE A 167 -11.51 -17.63 -8.61
CA ILE A 167 -11.49 -18.89 -7.84
C ILE A 167 -12.57 -18.80 -6.75
N LEU A 168 -13.78 -19.24 -7.09
CA LEU A 168 -14.76 -19.74 -6.12
C LEU A 168 -14.95 -21.22 -6.49
N GLU A 169 -14.51 -22.16 -5.64
CA GLU A 169 -15.32 -23.30 -5.23
C GLU A 169 -14.65 -24.20 -4.16
N ASP A 170 -15.55 -24.70 -3.32
CA ASP A 170 -15.54 -25.81 -2.38
C ASP A 170 -14.48 -25.93 -1.27
N THR A 171 -14.91 -25.49 -0.08
CA THR A 171 -14.34 -25.88 1.21
C THR A 171 -15.14 -27.05 1.79
N ALA A 172 -14.62 -28.26 1.62
CA ALA A 172 -14.88 -29.36 2.54
C ALA A 172 -13.53 -29.90 3.03
N ASP A 173 -13.45 -30.13 4.33
CA ASP A 173 -12.41 -30.83 5.07
C ASP A 173 -11.10 -30.07 5.38
N VAL A 174 -11.03 -29.56 6.62
CA VAL A 174 -10.05 -29.91 7.68
C VAL A 174 -10.16 -28.81 8.75
N GLU A 175 -10.92 -29.09 9.80
CA GLU A 175 -11.39 -28.09 10.77
C GLU A 175 -10.40 -27.78 11.92
N ASN A 176 -9.13 -28.20 11.89
CA ASN A 176 -8.30 -28.11 13.11
C ASN A 176 -6.78 -27.86 12.99
N ASP A 177 -6.24 -27.33 11.88
CA ASP A 177 -4.78 -27.01 11.79
C ASP A 177 -4.43 -25.76 10.96
N HIS A 178 -5.18 -24.66 11.09
CA HIS A 178 -5.27 -23.67 10.00
C HIS A 178 -4.92 -22.21 10.29
N HIS A 179 -4.45 -21.85 11.48
CA HIS A 179 -4.13 -20.43 11.76
C HIS A 179 -2.71 -20.00 11.36
N TYR A 180 -1.77 -20.94 11.17
CA TYR A 180 -0.34 -20.61 11.08
C TYR A 180 0.27 -20.42 9.68
N ARG A 181 -0.44 -20.68 8.57
CA ARG A 181 0.24 -20.86 7.26
C ARG A 181 0.06 -19.77 6.21
N ASN A 182 -0.82 -18.79 6.38
CA ASN A 182 -1.10 -17.81 5.30
C ASN A 182 -0.50 -16.42 5.47
N HIS A 183 0.40 -16.23 6.45
CA HIS A 183 0.97 -14.92 6.73
C HIS A 183 1.69 -14.27 5.53
N HIS A 184 2.24 -15.10 4.63
CA HIS A 184 2.88 -14.69 3.38
C HIS A 184 1.96 -13.79 2.53
N ALA A 185 0.74 -14.28 2.30
CA ALA A 185 -0.23 -13.60 1.45
C ALA A 185 -0.79 -12.33 2.12
N HIS A 186 -1.07 -12.38 3.43
CA HIS A 186 -1.51 -11.20 4.17
C HIS A 186 -0.44 -10.12 4.27
N ALA A 187 0.83 -10.49 4.48
CA ALA A 187 1.95 -9.55 4.47
C ALA A 187 2.12 -8.89 3.09
N ALA A 188 2.01 -9.66 2.01
CA ALA A 188 2.06 -9.11 0.65
C ALA A 188 0.87 -8.20 0.33
N ALA A 189 -0.34 -8.55 0.79
CA ALA A 189 -1.53 -7.70 0.64
C ALA A 189 -1.40 -6.39 1.44
N LEU A 190 -0.88 -6.43 2.66
CA LEU A 190 -0.58 -5.23 3.43
C LEU A 190 0.45 -4.35 2.71
N LEU A 191 1.52 -4.93 2.15
CA LEU A 191 2.50 -4.18 1.36
C LEU A 191 1.90 -3.53 0.12
N TYR A 192 0.94 -4.19 -0.53
CA TYR A 192 0.23 -3.59 -1.65
C TYR A 192 -0.59 -2.37 -1.19
N MET A 193 -1.37 -2.52 -0.12
CA MET A 193 -2.24 -1.44 0.36
C MET A 193 -1.47 -0.28 1.00
N SER A 194 -0.32 -0.54 1.63
CA SER A 194 0.43 0.48 2.37
C SER A 194 1.10 1.53 1.49
N ASP A 195 1.26 1.28 0.19
CA ASP A 195 1.85 2.20 -0.78
C ASP A 195 0.78 3.02 -1.56
N ASN A 196 -0.50 2.65 -1.48
CA ASN A 196 -1.56 3.23 -2.34
C ASN A 196 -1.98 4.65 -1.95
N TYR A 197 -2.04 4.96 -0.64
CA TYR A 197 -2.59 6.23 -0.13
C TYR A 197 -1.55 7.10 0.58
N PHE A 198 -0.31 6.65 0.56
CA PHE A 198 0.67 7.06 1.55
C PHE A 198 1.34 8.40 1.19
N LEU A 199 1.75 8.55 -0.07
CA LEU A 199 2.32 9.81 -0.59
C LEU A 199 1.33 10.98 -0.46
N ALA A 200 0.03 10.69 -0.49
CA ALA A 200 -1.02 11.69 -0.30
C ALA A 200 -1.05 12.33 1.07
N THR A 201 -0.51 11.65 2.08
CA THR A 201 -0.38 12.18 3.45
C THR A 201 0.38 13.50 3.47
N CYS A 202 1.48 13.59 2.70
CA CYS A 202 2.32 14.79 2.71
C CYS A 202 1.58 16.00 2.16
N PHE A 203 1.07 15.95 0.93
CA PHE A 203 0.39 17.12 0.36
C PHE A 203 -0.93 17.44 1.07
N ARG A 204 -1.65 16.45 1.60
CA ARG A 204 -2.82 16.69 2.48
C ARG A 204 -2.44 17.42 3.77
N ALA A 205 -1.28 17.11 4.37
CA ALA A 205 -0.79 17.84 5.53
C ALA A 205 -0.59 19.33 5.22
N HIS A 206 -0.24 19.66 3.98
CA HIS A 206 -0.05 21.03 3.51
C HIS A 206 -1.31 21.67 2.90
N ASN A 207 -2.46 20.99 2.88
CA ASN A 207 -3.66 21.44 2.15
C ASN A 207 -3.35 21.74 0.65
N ALA A 208 -2.38 21.02 0.08
CA ALA A 208 -2.01 21.13 -1.32
C ALA A 208 -2.85 20.14 -2.15
N SER A 209 -3.31 20.59 -3.32
CA SER A 209 -4.13 19.77 -4.22
C SER A 209 -3.26 19.16 -5.32
N ARG A 210 -3.41 17.86 -5.56
CA ARG A 210 -2.74 17.15 -6.66
C ARG A 210 -3.50 17.22 -7.97
N PHE A 211 -4.82 17.43 -7.88
CA PHE A 211 -5.70 17.52 -9.03
C PHE A 211 -6.33 18.91 -9.07
N SER A 212 -6.29 19.53 -10.24
CA SER A 212 -6.88 20.85 -10.43
C SER A 212 -8.40 20.78 -10.20
N ASN A 213 -8.93 21.68 -9.38
CA ASN A 213 -10.36 21.81 -9.19
C ASN A 213 -10.98 22.25 -10.54
N PRO A 214 -11.99 21.55 -11.10
CA PRO A 214 -12.57 21.89 -12.41
C PRO A 214 -13.29 23.24 -12.46
N THR A 215 -13.29 24.01 -11.36
CA THR A 215 -13.82 25.37 -11.28
C THR A 215 -12.84 26.45 -11.75
N SER A 216 -11.60 26.09 -12.13
CA SER A 216 -10.65 27.02 -12.75
C SER A 216 -10.62 26.84 -14.27
N ASP A 217 -10.71 27.96 -15.00
CA ASP A 217 -10.92 28.17 -16.45
C ASP A 217 -9.90 27.52 -17.42
N HIS A 218 -9.46 26.28 -17.19
CA HIS A 218 -8.61 25.55 -18.13
C HIS A 218 -9.41 24.48 -18.91
N PRO A 219 -9.30 24.47 -20.26
CA PRO A 219 -9.98 23.48 -21.08
C PRO A 219 -9.45 22.10 -20.70
N ARG A 220 -10.38 21.18 -20.44
CA ARG A 220 -10.14 19.76 -20.14
C ARG A 220 -9.04 19.21 -21.05
N SER A 221 -7.88 18.89 -20.48
CA SER A 221 -6.87 18.10 -21.20
C SER A 221 -7.53 16.79 -21.64
N SER A 222 -7.44 16.51 -22.94
CA SER A 222 -8.24 15.55 -23.69
C SER A 222 -7.97 14.07 -23.37
N THR A 223 -7.38 13.74 -22.23
CA THR A 223 -7.25 12.35 -21.76
C THR A 223 -8.56 11.82 -21.17
N MET A 224 -9.47 12.72 -20.77
CA MET A 224 -10.76 12.43 -20.12
C MET A 224 -11.88 12.00 -21.11
N GLY A 225 -11.51 11.27 -22.16
CA GLY A 225 -12.43 10.80 -23.22
C GLY A 225 -12.40 9.29 -23.47
N ARG A 226 -11.49 8.54 -22.82
CA ARG A 226 -11.48 7.08 -22.89
C ARG A 226 -12.55 6.51 -21.97
N ARG A 227 -13.33 5.53 -22.45
CA ARG A 227 -14.31 4.84 -21.61
C ARG A 227 -13.56 4.17 -20.45
N ALA A 228 -14.12 4.17 -19.23
CA ALA A 228 -13.52 3.55 -18.04
C ALA A 228 -13.08 2.09 -18.26
N ASN A 229 -13.67 1.39 -19.23
CA ASN A 229 -13.32 0.02 -19.63
C ASN A 229 -12.02 -0.10 -20.43
N GLU A 230 -11.44 1.00 -20.92
CA GLU A 230 -10.19 1.03 -21.69
C GLU A 230 -8.96 1.36 -20.83
N LEU A 231 -9.17 1.76 -19.57
CA LEU A 231 -8.10 2.08 -18.63
C LEU A 231 -7.50 0.81 -18.04
N ASN A 232 -6.18 0.74 -17.94
CA ASN A 232 -5.53 -0.36 -17.22
C ASN A 232 -5.73 -0.21 -15.70
N THR A 233 -5.43 -1.26 -14.93
CA THR A 233 -5.64 -1.29 -13.47
C THR A 233 -4.93 -0.15 -12.72
N ALA A 234 -3.75 0.26 -13.18
CA ALA A 234 -3.01 1.37 -12.59
C ALA A 234 -3.71 2.70 -12.84
N GLU A 235 -4.13 2.97 -14.08
CA GLU A 235 -4.87 4.19 -14.45
C GLU A 235 -6.19 4.30 -13.66
N ARG A 236 -6.95 3.20 -13.50
CA ARG A 236 -8.16 3.20 -12.67
C ARG A 236 -7.88 3.49 -11.20
N THR A 237 -6.73 3.04 -10.69
CA THR A 237 -6.30 3.31 -9.31
C THR A 237 -5.94 4.78 -9.14
N PHE A 238 -5.23 5.36 -10.11
CA PHE A 238 -4.93 6.79 -10.13
C PHE A 238 -6.20 7.66 -10.20
N ASP A 239 -7.16 7.31 -11.06
CA ASP A 239 -8.43 8.04 -11.17
C ASP A 239 -9.27 7.93 -9.89
N ALA A 240 -9.27 6.79 -9.21
CA ALA A 240 -9.94 6.63 -7.93
C ALA A 240 -9.30 7.51 -6.84
N LEU A 241 -7.96 7.48 -6.73
CA LEU A 241 -7.22 8.35 -5.81
C LEU A 241 -7.46 9.83 -6.11
N ALA A 242 -7.55 10.20 -7.38
CA ALA A 242 -7.85 11.56 -7.82
C ALA A 242 -9.26 12.01 -7.43
N SER A 243 -10.23 11.12 -7.60
CA SER A 243 -11.62 11.42 -7.31
C SER A 243 -11.86 11.52 -5.80
N GLU A 244 -11.23 10.66 -4.99
CA GLU A 244 -11.24 10.76 -3.52
C GLU A 244 -10.64 12.09 -3.08
N GLU A 245 -9.52 12.50 -3.66
CA GLU A 245 -8.86 13.77 -3.33
C GLU A 245 -9.67 15.00 -3.74
N LEU A 246 -10.41 14.93 -4.85
CA LEU A 246 -11.31 16.00 -5.29
C LEU A 246 -12.53 16.16 -4.38
N GLU A 247 -13.12 15.07 -3.90
CA GLU A 247 -14.19 15.10 -2.88
C GLU A 247 -13.68 15.68 -1.56
N ASP A 248 -12.50 15.25 -1.15
CA ASP A 248 -11.86 15.67 0.09
C ASP A 248 -11.48 17.16 0.11
N ASN A 249 -11.20 17.73 -1.07
CA ASN A 249 -10.85 19.14 -1.26
C ASN A 249 -12.08 20.04 -1.52
N GLN A 250 -13.31 19.51 -1.53
CA GLN A 250 -14.52 20.33 -1.60
C GLN A 250 -14.63 21.20 -0.34
N GLY A 251 -14.20 22.47 -0.46
CA GLY A 251 -14.20 23.45 0.62
C GLY A 251 -12.87 23.62 1.36
N ALA A 252 -11.81 22.89 0.98
CA ALA A 252 -10.46 23.15 1.50
C ALA A 252 -9.83 24.36 0.79
N SER A 253 -9.17 25.25 1.53
CA SER A 253 -8.39 26.33 0.91
C SER A 253 -7.22 25.72 0.13
N THR A 254 -7.07 26.07 -1.15
CA THR A 254 -5.93 25.66 -1.99
C THR A 254 -4.66 26.46 -1.71
N ASP A 255 -4.52 26.98 -0.48
CA ASP A 255 -3.41 27.85 -0.08
C ASP A 255 -2.07 27.08 -0.06
N GLY A 256 -2.12 25.75 0.06
CA GLY A 256 -0.96 24.86 -0.02
C GLY A 256 -0.34 24.71 -1.41
N GLY A 257 -0.96 25.30 -2.45
CA GLY A 257 -0.51 25.19 -3.83
C GLY A 257 -0.97 23.91 -4.53
N HIS A 258 -0.59 23.78 -5.80
CA HIS A 258 -0.98 22.68 -6.67
C HIS A 258 0.22 21.75 -6.93
N VAL A 259 0.13 20.47 -6.60
CA VAL A 259 1.18 19.47 -6.85
C VAL A 259 1.22 19.15 -8.35
N THR A 260 2.35 19.42 -8.99
CA THR A 260 2.60 19.13 -10.42
C THR A 260 3.25 17.77 -10.63
N MET A 261 3.97 17.27 -9.64
CA MET A 261 4.64 15.98 -9.70
C MET A 261 4.69 15.35 -8.31
N ALA A 262 4.33 14.08 -8.25
CA ALA A 262 4.48 13.26 -7.06
C ALA A 262 4.98 11.87 -7.45
N ALA A 263 6.04 11.39 -6.82
CA ALA A 263 6.59 10.05 -7.07
C ALA A 263 7.20 9.46 -5.78
N SER A 264 6.92 8.19 -5.52
CA SER A 264 7.54 7.43 -4.43
C SER A 264 9.03 7.25 -4.69
N MET A 265 9.87 7.53 -3.69
CA MET A 265 11.32 7.31 -3.78
C MET A 265 11.72 6.01 -3.09
N ASP A 266 11.23 5.81 -1.87
CA ASP A 266 11.44 4.59 -1.10
C ASP A 266 10.12 4.10 -0.48
N HIS A 267 10.15 2.93 0.17
CA HIS A 267 9.09 2.52 1.10
C HIS A 267 9.66 1.47 2.04
N THR A 268 9.52 1.70 3.33
CA THR A 268 9.99 0.81 4.40
C THR A 268 8.82 0.37 5.25
N VAL A 269 8.73 -0.93 5.51
CA VAL A 269 7.70 -1.52 6.37
C VAL A 269 8.36 -2.41 7.39
N TYR A 270 8.10 -2.15 8.67
CA TYR A 270 8.39 -3.02 9.79
C TYR A 270 7.12 -3.75 10.20
N PHE A 271 7.18 -5.07 10.25
CA PHE A 271 6.07 -5.90 10.69
C PHE A 271 6.32 -6.37 12.13
N HIS A 272 5.34 -6.17 13.01
CA HIS A 272 5.50 -6.42 14.45
C HIS A 272 4.90 -7.76 14.87
N ASP A 273 3.64 -8.01 14.51
CA ASP A 273 2.94 -9.28 14.76
C ASP A 273 2.23 -9.77 13.49
N VAL A 274 3.03 -10.40 12.63
CA VAL A 274 2.58 -10.95 11.34
C VAL A 274 1.59 -12.11 11.50
N HIS A 275 1.55 -12.78 12.66
CA HIS A 275 0.60 -13.85 12.91
C HIS A 275 -0.83 -13.34 13.05
N LYS A 276 -0.99 -12.16 13.62
CA LYS A 276 -2.29 -11.51 13.81
C LYS A 276 -2.71 -10.62 12.65
N LEU A 277 -1.86 -10.50 11.64
CA LEU A 277 -2.14 -9.71 10.45
C LEU A 277 -3.15 -10.43 9.57
N ARG A 278 -4.36 -9.86 9.49
CA ARG A 278 -5.40 -10.29 8.57
C ARG A 278 -5.78 -9.15 7.63
N ALA A 279 -5.09 -9.09 6.50
CA ALA A 279 -5.31 -8.05 5.50
C ALA A 279 -6.69 -8.11 4.81
N ASP A 280 -7.47 -9.18 4.96
CA ASP A 280 -8.86 -9.29 4.50
C ASP A 280 -9.90 -8.87 5.56
N ASP A 281 -9.45 -8.57 6.79
CA ASP A 281 -10.24 -7.89 7.80
C ASP A 281 -9.93 -6.38 7.77
N TRP A 282 -10.83 -5.57 8.34
CA TRP A 282 -10.60 -4.13 8.45
C TRP A 282 -9.38 -3.82 9.33
N MET A 283 -8.45 -3.06 8.78
CA MET A 283 -7.28 -2.52 9.48
C MET A 283 -7.39 -1.01 9.56
N LEU A 284 -7.05 -0.45 10.72
CA LEU A 284 -6.95 1.00 10.88
C LEU A 284 -5.54 1.44 10.50
N VAL A 285 -5.43 2.50 9.70
CA VAL A 285 -4.17 3.11 9.28
C VAL A 285 -4.17 4.55 9.79
N GLU A 286 -3.25 4.89 10.69
CA GLU A 286 -2.94 6.27 11.08
C GLU A 286 -1.74 6.73 10.28
N MET A 287 -1.82 7.92 9.70
CA MET A 287 -0.74 8.53 8.93
C MET A 287 -0.45 9.95 9.43
N GLU A 288 0.84 10.32 9.37
CA GLU A 288 1.36 11.63 9.72
C GLU A 288 2.47 12.03 8.73
N SER A 289 2.72 13.33 8.56
CA SER A 289 3.86 13.84 7.78
C SER A 289 4.73 14.71 8.69
N PRO A 290 5.80 14.15 9.28
CA PRO A 290 6.61 14.88 10.26
C PRO A 290 7.56 15.90 9.63
N TRP A 291 7.83 15.79 8.32
CA TRP A 291 8.74 16.67 7.62
C TRP A 291 8.44 16.73 6.11
N ALA A 292 8.58 17.92 5.55
CA ALA A 292 8.60 18.16 4.10
C ALA A 292 9.53 19.34 3.79
N GLY A 293 10.26 19.26 2.68
CA GLY A 293 11.26 20.24 2.27
C GLY A 293 12.05 19.74 1.06
N ASP A 294 12.75 20.64 0.36
CA ASP A 294 13.56 20.31 -0.82
C ASP A 294 12.83 19.44 -1.87
N GLU A 295 11.57 19.79 -2.15
CA GLU A 295 10.66 19.03 -3.03
C GLU A 295 10.43 17.58 -2.58
N ARG A 296 10.59 17.26 -1.30
CA ARG A 296 10.34 15.94 -0.71
C ARG A 296 9.38 16.04 0.46
N GLY A 297 8.76 14.90 0.75
CA GLY A 297 7.89 14.73 1.91
C GLY A 297 8.07 13.37 2.52
N LEU A 298 8.22 13.32 3.86
CA LEU A 298 8.19 12.09 4.62
C LEU A 298 6.77 11.86 5.13
N ALA A 299 6.27 10.66 4.92
CA ALA A 299 5.08 10.15 5.57
C ALA A 299 5.45 8.97 6.47
N VAL A 300 4.71 8.83 7.56
CA VAL A 300 4.85 7.75 8.55
C VAL A 300 3.47 7.19 8.81
N SER A 301 3.34 5.87 8.89
CA SER A 301 2.09 5.23 9.29
C SER A 301 2.25 4.16 10.34
N ARG A 302 1.17 3.97 11.08
CA ARG A 302 0.95 2.83 11.97
C ARG A 302 -0.32 2.12 11.49
N ILE A 303 -0.24 0.80 11.40
CA ILE A 303 -1.34 -0.05 10.91
C ILE A 303 -1.73 -1.00 12.03
N TRP A 304 -2.99 -0.94 12.46
CA TRP A 304 -3.55 -1.84 13.47
C TRP A 304 -4.48 -2.86 12.83
N SER A 305 -4.35 -4.11 13.25
CA SER A 305 -5.25 -5.21 12.88
C SER A 305 -6.64 -5.01 13.52
N HIS A 306 -7.63 -5.76 13.04
CA HIS A 306 -9.01 -5.74 13.53
C HIS A 306 -9.14 -5.97 15.06
N ASP A 307 -8.19 -6.67 15.67
CA ASP A 307 -8.15 -6.96 17.11
C ASP A 307 -7.47 -5.84 17.94
N GLY A 308 -7.05 -4.76 17.29
CA GLY A 308 -6.35 -3.64 17.89
C GLY A 308 -4.83 -3.83 18.04
N THR A 309 -4.26 -4.95 17.59
CA THR A 309 -2.81 -5.17 17.61
C THR A 309 -2.13 -4.27 16.58
N LEU A 310 -1.06 -3.56 16.98
CA LEU A 310 -0.19 -2.83 16.04
C LEU A 310 0.53 -3.84 15.13
N ALA A 311 0.07 -3.98 13.89
CA ALA A 311 0.55 -4.97 12.95
C ALA A 311 1.82 -4.52 12.22
N ALA A 312 1.87 -3.25 11.80
CA ALA A 312 3.01 -2.70 11.06
C ALA A 312 3.24 -1.20 11.31
N THR A 313 4.46 -0.76 11.06
CA THR A 313 4.84 0.65 10.96
C THR A 313 5.55 0.88 9.63
N CYS A 314 5.16 1.93 8.92
CA CYS A 314 5.66 2.22 7.58
C CYS A 314 6.28 3.61 7.52
N PHE A 315 7.26 3.77 6.65
CA PHE A 315 7.92 5.04 6.33
C PHE A 315 8.05 5.14 4.81
N GLN A 316 7.78 6.32 4.26
CA GLN A 316 7.91 6.58 2.84
C GLN A 316 8.33 8.02 2.62
N GLU A 317 9.42 8.21 1.89
CA GLU A 317 9.76 9.47 1.30
C GLU A 317 9.34 9.49 -0.18
N GLY A 318 8.84 10.62 -0.63
CA GLY A 318 8.55 10.84 -2.03
C GLY A 318 8.86 12.26 -2.47
N LEU A 319 9.09 12.38 -3.78
CA LEU A 319 9.17 13.66 -4.46
C LEU A 319 7.77 14.30 -4.47
N VAL A 320 7.69 15.57 -4.11
CA VAL A 320 6.50 16.42 -4.14
C VAL A 320 6.89 17.78 -4.69
N ARG A 321 6.46 18.09 -5.92
CA ARG A 321 6.70 19.40 -6.56
C ARG A 321 5.41 20.18 -6.68
N LEU A 322 5.47 21.45 -6.33
CA LEU A 322 4.37 22.38 -6.51
C LEU A 322 4.52 23.18 -7.81
N ALA A 323 3.39 23.62 -8.35
CA ALA A 323 3.32 24.57 -9.45
C ALA A 323 3.97 25.88 -9.01
N GLN A 324 4.87 26.40 -9.85
CA GLN A 324 5.48 27.70 -9.62
C GLN A 324 4.58 28.79 -10.22
N PRO A 325 4.42 29.95 -9.57
CA PRO A 325 3.75 31.08 -10.18
C PRO A 325 4.51 31.48 -11.47
N PRO A 326 3.81 31.98 -12.50
CA PRO A 326 4.47 32.46 -13.71
C PRO A 326 5.50 33.52 -13.33
N HIS A 327 6.75 33.33 -13.76
CA HIS A 327 7.79 34.34 -13.56
C HIS A 327 7.32 35.65 -14.22
N SER A 328 7.15 36.71 -13.43
CA SER A 328 7.12 38.05 -14.01
C SER A 328 8.53 38.31 -14.53
N SER A 329 8.70 38.19 -15.84
CA SER A 329 9.87 38.75 -16.51
C SER A 329 9.90 40.24 -16.16
N ARG A 330 10.81 40.64 -15.27
CA ARG A 330 11.16 42.04 -15.12
C ARG A 330 11.75 42.48 -16.46
N LEU A 331 10.95 43.18 -17.24
CA LEU A 331 11.39 43.97 -18.39
C LEU A 331 12.18 45.19 -17.90
#